data_AF-A0A022LJZ5-F1
#
_entry.id   AF-A0A022LJZ5-F1
#
_cell.length_a   1.000
_cell.length_b   1.000
_cell.length_c   1.000
_cell.angle_alpha   90.00
_cell.angle_beta   90.00
_cell.angle_gamma   90.00
#
_symmetry.space_group_name_H-M   'P 1'
#
loop_
_entity.id
_entity.type
_entity.pdbx_description
1 polymer ?
#
loop_
_entity_poly.entity_id
_entity_poly.type
_entity_poly.pdbx_seq_one_letter_code
_entity_poly.pdbx_strand_id
1 'polypeptide(L)'
;MNTLMPSQLARDLVLTGHLTRYYAEYSTVFYGDFLGVDVANFFRNCVWPNEMDIHLPFETKNAVQNILEQAPDDFTRSRSALNIEVVDSLLESEPQKAAEVVRFLAEEPGDDSRAFLDAYLNDSNSRKQDLVGLLAAHPWSGILDHLAREGAIDDDNTLSGLVDAALLSTADASEYELGNEARALIADRYRKLTTFTADLGEKNTDVAMGFIRRIGMIVPTLQPLSAPVRRRVVEAGMYELTAANLRAALGLGSEEAVTLDRISEDEDIWRRCLEDIDGYLGAVNGDGPTDHIVLSADVLSATIQEQYETWTGDQLSAVLELTSPAAALPDITAVATDSWPAIAAARLIAPCAANLHEYVTEFGVEANLAKVLLVEPEASVRIEGLEDAESDHIIALRLRILNAHQLIESKDRVRLAQQLDPKSRLAPIELTAIQPSEDDLLAYLLSAGLVPDSAETFEHFLTAGWSSVSTAFAISWAAKDFLTPELIKGNVLTVLREPTVPRAIKEKVVANIGDYAADGESEVLREAASFAHKSKFQIQLHQIEKVAPHASDPEVVLWQLARMGDKLDDSDSLRILGLLGGDYEGFKGGPGHEFDVTVTDSLKAVLDRLKGQGRIELPRGGKPDRKKVKMN
;
A
#
# COMPACT_ATOMS: atom_id res chain seq x y z
N MET A 1 -73.06 23.14 -78.99
CA MET A 1 -73.00 23.39 -77.52
C MET A 1 -74.05 24.39 -77.03
N ASN A 2 -74.47 25.41 -77.79
CA ASN A 2 -75.49 26.40 -77.35
C ASN A 2 -76.91 25.83 -77.11
N THR A 3 -77.23 24.63 -77.56
CA THR A 3 -78.55 24.01 -77.42
C THR A 3 -78.69 23.07 -76.21
N LEU A 4 -77.61 22.74 -75.52
CA LEU A 4 -77.61 21.76 -74.42
C LEU A 4 -77.44 22.38 -73.01
N MET A 5 -76.89 23.59 -72.90
CA MET A 5 -76.72 24.30 -71.62
C MET A 5 -76.98 25.80 -71.80
N PRO A 6 -78.17 26.32 -71.40
CA PRO A 6 -78.54 27.72 -71.62
C PRO A 6 -77.76 28.70 -70.73
N SER A 7 -77.27 28.26 -69.57
CA SER A 7 -76.49 29.10 -68.67
C SER A 7 -75.07 29.36 -69.22
N GLN A 8 -74.67 30.64 -69.26
CA GLN A 8 -73.31 31.05 -69.61
C GLN A 8 -72.33 30.58 -68.53
N LEU A 9 -72.68 30.78 -67.26
CA LEU A 9 -71.90 30.34 -66.10
C LEU A 9 -71.66 28.83 -66.11
N ALA A 10 -72.67 28.02 -66.43
CA ALA A 10 -72.52 26.56 -66.48
C ALA A 10 -71.55 26.13 -67.59
N ARG A 11 -71.54 26.84 -68.72
CA ARG A 11 -70.59 26.59 -69.82
C ARG A 11 -69.17 26.97 -69.42
N ASP A 12 -69.00 28.11 -68.76
CA ASP A 12 -67.69 28.58 -68.30
C ASP A 12 -67.11 27.61 -67.26
N LEU A 13 -67.92 27.15 -66.30
CA LEU A 13 -67.51 26.18 -65.28
C LEU A 13 -67.09 24.82 -65.87
N VAL A 14 -67.71 24.36 -66.96
CA VAL A 14 -67.28 23.14 -67.67
C VAL A 14 -65.97 23.38 -68.44
N LEU A 15 -65.84 24.53 -69.11
CA LEU A 15 -64.66 24.86 -69.92
C LEU A 15 -63.41 25.12 -69.08
N THR A 16 -63.55 25.69 -67.88
CA THR A 16 -62.43 25.91 -66.95
C THR A 16 -62.17 24.71 -66.05
N GLY A 17 -62.90 23.61 -66.22
CA GLY A 17 -62.66 22.34 -65.52
C GLY A 17 -63.28 22.23 -64.13
N HIS A 18 -64.13 23.16 -63.70
CA HIS A 18 -64.82 23.10 -62.39
C HIS A 18 -66.03 22.15 -62.37
N LEU A 19 -66.66 21.89 -63.53
CA LEU A 19 -67.71 20.88 -63.71
C LEU A 19 -67.20 19.76 -64.62
N THR A 20 -66.67 18.69 -64.02
CA THR A 20 -66.16 17.52 -64.76
C THR A 20 -67.20 16.40 -64.81
N ARG A 21 -66.90 15.34 -65.58
CA ARG A 21 -67.75 14.12 -65.65
C ARG A 21 -67.99 13.44 -64.28
N TYR A 22 -67.16 13.76 -63.29
CA TYR A 22 -67.23 13.25 -61.92
C TYR A 22 -68.05 14.17 -60.99
N TYR A 23 -68.54 15.32 -61.47
CA TYR A 23 -69.29 16.27 -60.66
C TYR A 23 -70.53 15.68 -59.99
N ALA A 24 -71.24 14.77 -60.68
CA ALA A 24 -72.39 14.09 -60.11
C ALA A 24 -71.99 13.23 -58.89
N GLU A 25 -70.89 12.49 -58.96
CA GLU A 25 -70.35 11.70 -57.85
C GLU A 25 -69.89 12.59 -56.68
N TYR A 26 -69.24 13.73 -56.97
CA TYR A 26 -68.86 14.71 -55.94
C TYR A 26 -70.07 15.39 -55.29
N SER A 27 -71.13 15.69 -56.04
CA SER A 27 -72.30 16.40 -55.52
C SER A 27 -73.19 15.53 -54.62
N THR A 28 -73.10 14.21 -54.73
CA THR A 28 -73.95 13.28 -53.96
C THR A 28 -73.44 12.96 -52.55
N VAL A 29 -72.14 13.15 -52.28
CA VAL A 29 -71.53 12.84 -50.97
C VAL A 29 -71.58 14.05 -50.02
N PHE A 30 -71.54 15.28 -50.55
CA PHE A 30 -71.43 16.51 -49.75
C PHE A 30 -72.78 17.25 -49.53
N TYR A 31 -73.90 16.53 -49.41
CA TYR A 31 -75.18 17.12 -48.98
C TYR A 31 -75.23 17.25 -47.44
N GLY A 32 -74.36 18.09 -46.90
CA GLY A 32 -74.19 18.44 -45.48
C GLY A 32 -73.22 19.62 -45.37
N ASP A 33 -73.19 20.33 -44.23
CA ASP A 33 -72.45 21.58 -44.01
C ASP A 33 -71.13 21.66 -44.82
N PHE A 34 -71.01 22.70 -45.65
CA PHE A 34 -69.98 22.82 -46.69
C PHE A 34 -68.58 22.57 -46.12
N LEU A 35 -68.06 21.38 -46.40
CA LEU A 35 -66.68 21.02 -46.14
C LEU A 35 -65.80 21.81 -47.09
N GLY A 36 -64.81 22.50 -46.57
CA GLY A 36 -63.89 23.30 -47.38
C GLY A 36 -63.23 22.50 -48.51
N VAL A 37 -62.70 23.23 -49.50
CA VAL A 37 -62.10 22.65 -50.71
C VAL A 37 -60.93 21.71 -50.37
N ASP A 38 -60.16 22.06 -49.34
CA ASP A 38 -59.09 21.25 -48.75
C ASP A 38 -59.58 19.92 -48.16
N VAL A 39 -60.68 19.92 -47.39
CA VAL A 39 -61.30 18.71 -46.85
C VAL A 39 -61.77 17.79 -47.98
N ALA A 40 -62.48 18.33 -48.97
CA ALA A 40 -62.94 17.56 -50.12
C ALA A 40 -61.77 16.99 -50.95
N ASN A 41 -60.67 17.73 -51.04
CA ASN A 41 -59.45 17.26 -51.69
C ASN A 41 -58.82 16.09 -50.93
N PHE A 42 -58.77 16.15 -49.60
CA PHE A 42 -58.25 15.07 -48.75
C PHE A 42 -59.11 13.79 -48.87
N PHE A 43 -60.44 13.91 -48.89
CA PHE A 43 -61.31 12.75 -49.13
C PHE A 43 -61.02 12.06 -50.47
N ARG A 44 -60.91 12.87 -51.54
CA ARG A 44 -60.69 12.38 -52.90
C ARG A 44 -59.33 11.70 -53.06
N ASN A 45 -58.28 12.29 -52.49
CA ASN A 45 -56.91 11.87 -52.74
C ASN A 45 -56.38 10.88 -51.70
N CYS A 46 -56.92 10.90 -50.47
CA CYS A 46 -56.36 10.15 -49.35
C CYS A 46 -57.39 9.15 -48.79
N VAL A 47 -58.55 9.64 -48.32
CA VAL A 47 -59.53 8.79 -47.59
C VAL A 47 -60.12 7.68 -48.46
N TRP A 48 -60.65 7.98 -49.66
CA TRP A 48 -61.25 6.93 -50.50
C TRP A 48 -60.22 6.00 -51.16
N PRO A 49 -59.06 6.48 -51.65
CA PRO A 49 -58.02 5.60 -52.20
C PRO A 49 -57.24 4.81 -51.14
N ASN A 50 -57.35 5.17 -49.86
CA ASN A 50 -56.50 4.69 -48.76
C ASN A 50 -55.00 4.94 -49.02
N GLU A 51 -54.70 6.18 -49.40
CA GLU A 51 -53.34 6.67 -49.65
C GLU A 51 -52.97 7.74 -48.61
N MET A 52 -51.73 7.72 -48.12
CA MET A 52 -51.23 8.74 -47.22
C MET A 52 -50.76 9.97 -48.02
N ASP A 53 -51.12 11.16 -47.56
CA ASP A 53 -50.47 12.41 -47.96
C ASP A 53 -50.02 13.13 -46.69
N ILE A 54 -48.74 12.96 -46.36
CA ILE A 54 -48.17 13.32 -45.06
C ILE A 54 -48.25 14.83 -44.81
N HIS A 55 -48.08 15.63 -45.88
CA HIS A 55 -47.89 17.08 -45.80
C HIS A 55 -49.06 17.90 -46.34
N LEU A 56 -50.19 17.26 -46.71
CA LEU A 56 -51.36 18.02 -47.17
C LEU A 56 -51.85 18.95 -46.05
N PRO A 57 -51.85 20.27 -46.26
CA PRO A 57 -52.27 21.22 -45.23
C PRO A 57 -53.78 21.46 -45.24
N PHE A 58 -54.35 21.87 -44.11
CA PHE A 58 -55.73 22.30 -44.01
C PHE A 58 -55.86 23.80 -43.75
N GLU A 59 -56.58 24.49 -44.61
CA GLU A 59 -56.87 25.93 -44.49
C GLU A 59 -58.22 26.18 -43.82
N THR A 60 -59.14 25.21 -43.92
CA THR A 60 -60.49 25.32 -43.41
C THR A 60 -60.51 25.15 -41.90
N LYS A 61 -61.16 26.10 -41.22
CA LYS A 61 -61.37 26.01 -39.77
C LYS A 61 -62.14 24.71 -39.43
N ASN A 62 -61.64 23.97 -38.45
CA ASN A 62 -62.18 22.67 -38.01
C ASN A 62 -62.12 21.58 -39.11
N ALA A 63 -61.22 21.69 -40.09
CA ALA A 63 -61.07 20.70 -41.16
C ALA A 63 -60.91 19.26 -40.65
N VAL A 64 -60.06 19.02 -39.63
CA VAL A 64 -59.86 17.67 -39.10
C VAL A 64 -61.13 17.14 -38.43
N GLN A 65 -61.84 17.96 -37.64
CA GLN A 65 -63.12 17.55 -37.04
C GLN A 65 -64.15 17.17 -38.11
N ASN A 66 -64.23 17.98 -39.16
CA ASN A 66 -65.08 17.71 -40.31
C ASN A 66 -64.71 16.40 -41.04
N ILE A 67 -63.41 16.09 -41.16
CA ILE A 67 -62.93 14.81 -41.70
C ILE A 67 -63.42 13.68 -40.80
N LEU A 68 -63.22 13.80 -39.48
CA LEU A 68 -63.62 12.77 -38.52
C LEU A 68 -65.13 12.52 -38.45
N GLU A 69 -65.96 13.50 -38.79
CA GLU A 69 -67.41 13.36 -38.83
C GLU A 69 -67.93 12.64 -40.08
N GLN A 70 -67.18 12.68 -41.19
CA GLN A 70 -67.61 12.12 -42.48
C GLN A 70 -66.76 10.95 -42.97
N ALA A 71 -65.60 10.71 -42.35
CA ALA A 71 -64.74 9.60 -42.70
C ALA A 71 -65.36 8.27 -42.25
N PRO A 72 -65.00 7.16 -42.91
CA PRO A 72 -65.37 5.82 -42.46
C PRO A 72 -64.94 5.55 -41.00
N ASP A 73 -65.68 4.70 -40.30
CA ASP A 73 -65.43 4.36 -38.88
C ASP A 73 -64.01 3.80 -38.63
N ASP A 74 -63.37 3.22 -39.65
CA ASP A 74 -62.02 2.65 -39.62
C ASP A 74 -60.92 3.61 -40.09
N PHE A 75 -61.25 4.89 -40.35
CA PHE A 75 -60.29 5.88 -40.87
C PHE A 75 -59.01 5.98 -40.04
N THR A 76 -59.13 6.03 -38.71
CA THR A 76 -58.01 6.11 -37.74
C THR A 76 -57.13 4.85 -37.74
N ARG A 77 -57.56 3.77 -38.41
CA ARG A 77 -56.83 2.50 -38.56
C ARG A 77 -56.42 2.27 -40.02
N SER A 78 -56.21 3.35 -40.77
CA SER A 78 -55.92 3.31 -42.20
C SER A 78 -54.73 4.20 -42.58
N ARG A 79 -54.13 3.95 -43.76
CA ARG A 79 -53.02 4.74 -44.30
C ARG A 79 -53.42 6.20 -44.49
N SER A 80 -54.69 6.45 -44.81
CA SER A 80 -55.24 7.79 -44.99
C SER A 80 -55.12 8.69 -43.77
N ALA A 81 -55.03 8.12 -42.56
CA ALA A 81 -54.89 8.91 -41.33
C ALA A 81 -53.47 9.42 -41.09
N LEU A 82 -52.47 8.93 -41.83
CA LEU A 82 -51.06 9.31 -41.70
C LEU A 82 -50.77 10.67 -42.36
N ASN A 83 -51.34 11.73 -41.80
CA ASN A 83 -51.11 13.13 -42.16
C ASN A 83 -50.74 13.92 -40.89
N ILE A 84 -49.77 14.84 -41.00
CA ILE A 84 -49.23 15.55 -39.83
C ILE A 84 -50.33 16.33 -39.09
N GLU A 85 -51.14 17.14 -39.79
CA GLU A 85 -52.19 17.95 -39.15
C GLU A 85 -53.34 17.10 -38.59
N VAL A 86 -53.67 15.98 -39.25
CA VAL A 86 -54.66 15.02 -38.72
C VAL A 86 -54.18 14.42 -37.40
N VAL A 87 -52.96 13.84 -37.38
CA VAL A 87 -52.43 13.18 -36.18
C VAL A 87 -52.20 14.19 -35.06
N ASP A 88 -51.71 15.40 -35.37
CA ASP A 88 -51.52 16.46 -34.39
C ASP A 88 -52.84 16.89 -33.72
N SER A 89 -53.89 17.06 -34.52
CA SER A 89 -55.23 17.38 -34.01
C SER A 89 -55.83 16.22 -33.20
N LEU A 90 -55.56 14.97 -33.55
CA LEU A 90 -56.01 13.80 -32.80
C LEU A 90 -55.33 13.70 -31.43
N LEU A 91 -54.02 13.96 -31.36
CA LEU A 91 -53.27 13.98 -30.10
C LEU A 91 -53.78 15.05 -29.14
N GLU A 92 -54.19 16.21 -29.66
CA GLU A 92 -54.73 17.31 -28.85
C GLU A 92 -56.13 17.07 -28.32
N SER A 93 -57.03 16.62 -29.19
CA SER A 93 -58.47 16.72 -28.95
C SER A 93 -59.18 15.37 -28.82
N GLU A 94 -58.60 14.28 -29.34
CA GLU A 94 -59.27 12.98 -29.47
C GLU A 94 -58.34 11.80 -29.07
N PRO A 95 -57.97 11.66 -27.78
CA PRO A 95 -56.95 10.70 -27.34
C PRO A 95 -57.27 9.23 -27.68
N GLN A 96 -58.55 8.86 -27.68
CA GLN A 96 -58.98 7.50 -28.05
C GLN A 96 -58.71 7.19 -29.52
N LYS A 97 -58.96 8.17 -30.41
CA LYS A 97 -58.69 8.03 -31.85
C LYS A 97 -57.21 8.08 -32.14
N ALA A 98 -56.44 8.89 -31.42
CA ALA A 98 -54.97 8.89 -31.51
C ALA A 98 -54.39 7.52 -31.14
N ALA A 99 -54.93 6.86 -30.11
CA ALA A 99 -54.50 5.51 -29.73
C ALA A 99 -54.78 4.46 -30.83
N GLU A 100 -55.84 4.64 -31.63
CA GLU A 100 -56.12 3.77 -32.77
C GLU A 100 -55.09 3.93 -33.89
N VAL A 101 -54.67 5.18 -34.18
CA VAL A 101 -53.59 5.46 -35.15
C VAL A 101 -52.27 4.86 -34.69
N VAL A 102 -51.94 5.01 -33.41
CA VAL A 102 -50.74 4.43 -32.80
C VAL A 102 -50.75 2.91 -32.90
N ARG A 103 -51.89 2.27 -32.61
CA ARG A 103 -52.03 0.81 -32.77
C ARG A 103 -51.82 0.40 -34.22
N PHE A 104 -52.37 1.14 -35.18
CA PHE A 104 -52.15 0.89 -36.61
C PHE A 104 -50.66 1.00 -36.99
N LEU A 105 -49.97 2.04 -36.53
CA LEU A 105 -48.53 2.21 -36.74
C LEU A 105 -47.70 1.05 -36.16
N ALA A 106 -48.11 0.53 -34.99
CA ALA A 106 -47.43 -0.56 -34.30
C ALA A 106 -47.70 -1.95 -34.93
N GLU A 107 -48.94 -2.21 -35.38
CA GLU A 107 -49.37 -3.49 -35.95
C GLU A 107 -48.95 -3.68 -37.42
N GLU A 108 -48.84 -2.58 -38.19
CA GLU A 108 -48.40 -2.58 -39.59
C GLU A 108 -47.08 -1.80 -39.79
N PRO A 109 -45.94 -2.30 -39.27
CA PRO A 109 -44.65 -1.67 -39.50
C PRO A 109 -44.22 -1.84 -40.97
N GLY A 110 -44.46 -0.82 -41.80
CA GLY A 110 -44.17 -0.80 -43.23
C GLY A 110 -43.26 0.35 -43.67
N ASP A 111 -43.03 0.48 -44.98
CA ASP A 111 -42.37 1.66 -45.56
C ASP A 111 -43.18 2.94 -45.30
N ASP A 112 -44.51 2.85 -45.34
CA ASP A 112 -45.40 4.01 -45.11
C ASP A 112 -45.34 4.51 -43.67
N SER A 113 -45.48 3.61 -42.69
CA SER A 113 -45.36 3.94 -41.27
C SER A 113 -44.00 4.57 -40.96
N ARG A 114 -42.93 4.07 -41.58
CA ARG A 114 -41.58 4.65 -41.46
C ARG A 114 -41.49 6.03 -42.10
N ALA A 115 -41.97 6.20 -43.32
CA ALA A 115 -41.94 7.48 -44.03
C ALA A 115 -42.76 8.55 -43.29
N PHE A 116 -43.91 8.17 -42.72
CA PHE A 116 -44.71 9.04 -41.88
C PHE A 116 -43.97 9.43 -40.59
N LEU A 117 -43.39 8.47 -39.86
CA LEU A 117 -42.65 8.77 -38.63
C LEU A 117 -41.44 9.68 -38.89
N ASP A 118 -40.67 9.40 -39.94
CA ASP A 118 -39.53 10.23 -40.34
C ASP A 118 -39.96 11.68 -40.60
N ALA A 119 -41.05 11.87 -41.34
CA ALA A 119 -41.57 13.20 -41.64
C ALA A 119 -42.19 13.88 -40.40
N TYR A 120 -42.97 13.17 -39.60
CA TYR A 120 -43.67 13.72 -38.44
C TYR A 120 -42.69 14.14 -37.34
N LEU A 121 -41.67 13.32 -37.06
CA LEU A 121 -40.71 13.59 -35.99
C LEU A 121 -39.71 14.71 -36.36
N ASN A 122 -39.45 14.92 -37.66
CA ASN A 122 -38.62 16.03 -38.15
C ASN A 122 -39.41 17.32 -38.40
N ASP A 123 -40.74 17.29 -38.39
CA ASP A 123 -41.56 18.50 -38.49
C ASP A 123 -41.35 19.42 -37.27
N SER A 124 -41.28 20.74 -37.50
CA SER A 124 -40.98 21.71 -36.45
C SER A 124 -42.17 22.06 -35.57
N ASN A 125 -43.39 21.84 -36.05
CA ASN A 125 -44.63 22.25 -35.38
C ASN A 125 -45.43 21.06 -34.82
N SER A 126 -44.99 19.83 -35.07
CA SER A 126 -45.66 18.62 -34.61
C SER A 126 -45.52 18.37 -33.11
N ARG A 127 -46.54 17.71 -32.54
CA ARG A 127 -46.58 17.14 -31.18
C ARG A 127 -45.81 15.82 -31.09
N LYS A 128 -44.59 15.80 -31.62
CA LYS A 128 -43.72 14.62 -31.70
C LYS A 128 -43.46 13.91 -30.37
N GLN A 129 -43.35 14.64 -29.26
CA GLN A 129 -43.20 14.01 -27.94
C GLN A 129 -44.46 13.26 -27.51
N ASP A 130 -45.65 13.82 -27.76
CA ASP A 130 -46.92 13.19 -27.41
C ASP A 130 -47.15 11.92 -28.24
N LEU A 131 -46.83 11.96 -29.54
CA LEU A 131 -46.91 10.79 -30.40
C LEU A 131 -45.96 9.68 -29.93
N VAL A 132 -44.69 10.01 -29.66
CA VAL A 132 -43.70 9.04 -29.19
C VAL A 132 -44.09 8.47 -27.83
N GLY A 133 -44.59 9.29 -26.92
CA GLY A 133 -45.09 8.82 -25.62
C GLY A 133 -46.26 7.84 -25.78
N LEU A 134 -47.19 8.13 -26.69
CA LEU A 134 -48.33 7.24 -26.94
C LEU A 134 -47.90 5.92 -27.61
N LEU A 135 -46.96 5.96 -28.57
CA LEU A 135 -46.35 4.77 -29.18
C LEU A 135 -45.65 3.90 -28.12
N ALA A 136 -44.94 4.53 -27.19
CA ALA A 136 -44.26 3.84 -26.12
C ALA A 136 -45.22 3.26 -25.06
N ALA A 137 -46.34 3.93 -24.80
CA ALA A 137 -47.38 3.39 -23.93
C ALA A 137 -48.13 2.19 -24.54
N HIS A 138 -48.11 2.06 -25.87
CA HIS A 138 -48.68 0.93 -26.62
C HIS A 138 -47.58 -0.06 -27.03
N PRO A 139 -46.89 -0.66 -26.04
CA PRO A 139 -45.48 -1.12 -26.00
C PRO A 139 -44.91 -1.58 -27.35
N TRP A 140 -44.69 -0.63 -28.27
CA TRP A 140 -44.13 -0.95 -29.57
C TRP A 140 -42.62 -0.88 -29.46
N SER A 141 -41.98 -2.04 -29.36
CA SER A 141 -40.52 -2.14 -29.22
C SER A 141 -39.75 -1.41 -30.32
N GLY A 142 -40.34 -1.30 -31.52
CA GLY A 142 -39.73 -0.66 -32.68
C GLY A 142 -39.52 0.84 -32.58
N ILE A 143 -40.17 1.57 -31.65
CA ILE A 143 -40.03 3.04 -31.59
C ILE A 143 -38.62 3.47 -31.17
N LEU A 144 -38.03 2.81 -30.18
CA LEU A 144 -36.69 3.14 -29.71
C LEU A 144 -35.63 2.74 -30.75
N ASP A 145 -35.83 1.63 -31.46
CA ASP A 145 -34.98 1.23 -32.59
C ASP A 145 -35.12 2.20 -33.77
N HIS A 146 -36.32 2.70 -34.03
CA HIS A 146 -36.55 3.71 -35.06
C HIS A 146 -35.83 5.02 -34.74
N LEU A 147 -35.90 5.49 -33.49
CA LEU A 147 -35.21 6.70 -33.04
C LEU A 147 -33.68 6.55 -33.06
N ALA A 148 -33.17 5.32 -32.90
CA ALA A 148 -31.73 5.04 -32.88
C ALA A 148 -31.10 4.88 -34.27
N ARG A 149 -31.92 4.76 -35.32
CA ARG A 149 -31.45 4.65 -36.69
C ARG A 149 -30.71 5.92 -37.12
N GLU A 150 -29.61 5.74 -37.84
CA GLU A 150 -28.84 6.84 -38.41
C GLU A 150 -29.71 7.73 -39.32
N GLY A 151 -29.65 9.04 -39.10
CA GLY A 151 -30.42 10.05 -39.85
C GLY A 151 -31.93 10.05 -39.57
N ALA A 152 -32.41 9.36 -38.51
CA ALA A 152 -33.82 9.44 -38.12
C ALA A 152 -34.18 10.83 -37.57
N ILE A 153 -33.32 11.40 -36.73
CA ILE A 153 -33.47 12.75 -36.14
C ILE A 153 -32.11 13.43 -36.15
N ASP A 154 -32.01 14.57 -36.84
CA ASP A 154 -30.74 15.31 -36.97
C ASP A 154 -30.42 16.19 -35.75
N ASP A 155 -31.44 16.70 -35.05
CA ASP A 155 -31.26 17.58 -33.89
C ASP A 155 -31.08 16.78 -32.59
N ASP A 156 -29.91 16.95 -31.96
CA ASP A 156 -29.49 16.23 -30.75
C ASP A 156 -30.44 16.42 -29.56
N ASN A 157 -30.94 17.65 -29.37
CA ASN A 157 -31.84 17.98 -28.26
C ASN A 157 -33.23 17.38 -28.48
N THR A 158 -33.72 17.44 -29.72
CA THR A 158 -34.98 16.82 -30.12
C THR A 158 -34.90 15.31 -29.92
N LEU A 159 -33.83 14.66 -30.39
CA LEU A 159 -33.62 13.23 -30.20
C LEU A 159 -33.63 12.85 -28.70
N SER A 160 -32.89 13.57 -27.86
CA SER A 160 -32.92 13.36 -26.41
C SER A 160 -34.32 13.53 -25.82
N GLY A 161 -35.07 14.55 -26.23
CA GLY A 161 -36.44 14.77 -25.76
C GLY A 161 -37.43 13.68 -26.20
N LEU A 162 -37.26 13.13 -27.41
CA LEU A 162 -38.10 12.03 -27.91
C LEU A 162 -37.78 10.71 -27.19
N VAL A 163 -36.50 10.40 -26.99
CA VAL A 163 -36.09 9.21 -26.21
C VAL A 163 -36.63 9.32 -24.79
N ASP A 164 -36.48 10.49 -24.14
CA ASP A 164 -36.98 10.68 -22.78
C ASP A 164 -38.51 10.53 -22.70
N ALA A 165 -39.25 11.09 -23.67
CA ALA A 165 -40.69 10.91 -23.75
C ALA A 165 -41.10 9.43 -23.90
N ALA A 166 -40.35 8.66 -24.70
CA ALA A 166 -40.58 7.22 -24.86
C ALA A 166 -40.37 6.46 -23.54
N LEU A 167 -39.26 6.73 -22.86
CA LEU A 167 -38.94 6.04 -21.60
C LEU A 167 -39.95 6.42 -20.49
N LEU A 168 -40.31 7.70 -20.35
CA LEU A 168 -41.28 8.16 -19.35
C LEU A 168 -42.69 7.59 -19.54
N SER A 169 -43.06 7.30 -20.78
CA SER A 169 -44.39 6.76 -21.11
C SER A 169 -44.44 5.23 -21.04
N THR A 170 -43.30 4.58 -20.80
CA THR A 170 -43.21 3.12 -20.67
C THR A 170 -43.85 2.64 -19.38
N ALA A 171 -44.75 1.65 -19.47
CA ALA A 171 -45.37 1.03 -18.31
C ALA A 171 -44.43 0.01 -17.64
N ASP A 172 -43.81 -0.86 -18.44
CA ASP A 172 -42.82 -1.83 -18.01
C ASP A 172 -41.71 -1.95 -19.07
N ALA A 173 -40.46 -1.73 -18.66
CA ALA A 173 -39.30 -1.86 -19.53
C ALA A 173 -39.08 -3.31 -20.02
N SER A 174 -39.67 -4.31 -19.35
CA SER A 174 -39.55 -5.73 -19.74
C SER A 174 -40.28 -6.06 -21.04
N GLU A 175 -41.29 -5.25 -21.43
CA GLU A 175 -42.06 -5.41 -22.65
C GLU A 175 -41.28 -5.01 -23.91
N TYR A 176 -40.12 -4.36 -23.73
CA TYR A 176 -39.29 -3.87 -24.82
C TYR A 176 -38.19 -4.86 -25.22
N GLU A 177 -38.15 -5.20 -26.50
CA GLU A 177 -36.99 -5.78 -27.15
C GLU A 177 -36.18 -4.66 -27.81
N LEU A 178 -34.98 -4.39 -27.29
CA LEU A 178 -34.12 -3.31 -27.79
C LEU A 178 -33.02 -3.87 -28.68
N GLY A 179 -32.89 -3.33 -29.89
CA GLY A 179 -31.75 -3.51 -30.77
C GLY A 179 -30.48 -2.86 -30.24
N ASN A 180 -29.33 -3.18 -30.84
CA ASN A 180 -28.03 -2.70 -30.36
C ASN A 180 -27.89 -1.17 -30.43
N GLU A 181 -28.44 -0.56 -31.48
CA GLU A 181 -28.42 0.89 -31.70
C GLU A 181 -29.23 1.62 -30.62
N ALA A 182 -30.44 1.14 -30.29
CA ALA A 182 -31.26 1.70 -29.22
C ALA A 182 -30.60 1.58 -27.85
N ARG A 183 -29.97 0.43 -27.55
CA ARG A 183 -29.20 0.26 -26.30
C ARG A 183 -28.07 1.26 -26.19
N ALA A 184 -27.29 1.42 -27.27
CA ALA A 184 -26.19 2.38 -27.32
C ALA A 184 -26.68 3.82 -27.18
N LEU A 185 -27.79 4.17 -27.84
CA LEU A 185 -28.40 5.50 -27.77
C LEU A 185 -28.81 5.85 -26.33
N ILE A 186 -29.50 4.94 -25.64
CA ILE A 186 -29.93 5.16 -24.24
C ILE A 186 -28.70 5.30 -23.33
N ALA A 187 -27.72 4.40 -23.49
CA ALA A 187 -26.49 4.41 -22.68
C ALA A 187 -25.63 5.66 -22.90
N ASP A 188 -25.58 6.22 -24.11
CA ASP A 188 -24.85 7.46 -24.40
C ASP A 188 -25.57 8.68 -23.80
N ARG A 189 -26.90 8.67 -23.81
CA ARG A 189 -27.73 9.84 -23.49
C ARG A 189 -28.27 9.89 -22.09
N TYR A 190 -28.13 8.84 -21.27
CA TYR A 190 -28.75 8.75 -19.94
C TYR A 190 -28.56 10.00 -19.06
N ARG A 191 -27.43 10.72 -19.20
CA ARG A 191 -27.12 11.95 -18.46
C ARG A 191 -28.01 13.15 -18.83
N LYS A 192 -28.72 13.10 -19.95
CA LYS A 192 -29.61 14.17 -20.46
C LYS A 192 -31.09 13.82 -20.30
N LEU A 193 -31.42 12.57 -19.98
CA LEU A 193 -32.79 12.07 -19.95
C LEU A 193 -33.36 12.21 -18.54
N THR A 194 -34.46 12.95 -18.39
CA THR A 194 -35.08 13.20 -17.08
C THR A 194 -35.57 11.92 -16.42
N THR A 195 -35.84 10.86 -17.20
CA THR A 195 -36.09 9.50 -16.71
C THR A 195 -35.02 9.02 -15.71
N PHE A 196 -33.75 9.37 -15.93
CA PHE A 196 -32.65 8.99 -15.04
C PHE A 196 -32.23 10.10 -14.08
N THR A 197 -32.35 11.38 -14.49
CA THR A 197 -31.76 12.50 -13.76
C THR A 197 -32.74 13.24 -12.83
N ALA A 198 -34.05 13.15 -13.08
CA ALA A 198 -35.08 13.79 -12.27
C ALA A 198 -35.71 12.81 -11.28
N ASP A 199 -36.09 13.30 -10.10
CA ASP A 199 -36.92 12.54 -9.18
C ASP A 199 -38.39 12.67 -9.60
N LEU A 200 -38.88 11.63 -10.29
CA LEU A 200 -40.22 11.56 -10.84
C LEU A 200 -41.08 10.50 -10.12
N GLY A 201 -40.65 10.04 -8.93
CA GLY A 201 -41.33 9.03 -8.13
C GLY A 201 -40.92 7.58 -8.40
N GLU A 202 -41.48 6.67 -7.60
CA GLU A 202 -41.08 5.26 -7.53
C GLU A 202 -41.30 4.50 -8.84
N LYS A 203 -42.46 4.68 -9.49
CA LYS A 203 -42.76 4.03 -10.78
C LYS A 203 -41.70 4.34 -11.84
N ASN A 204 -41.31 5.61 -11.98
CA ASN A 204 -40.32 6.02 -12.96
C ASN A 204 -38.91 5.54 -12.59
N THR A 205 -38.63 5.41 -11.29
CA THR A 205 -37.38 4.79 -10.81
C THR A 205 -37.31 3.32 -11.22
N ASP A 206 -38.41 2.57 -11.12
CA ASP A 206 -38.46 1.17 -11.56
C ASP A 206 -38.31 1.04 -13.08
N VAL A 207 -38.92 1.93 -13.86
CA VAL A 207 -38.75 2.00 -15.32
C VAL A 207 -37.28 2.28 -15.69
N ALA A 208 -36.66 3.29 -15.08
CA ALA A 208 -35.26 3.61 -15.28
C ALA A 208 -34.35 2.41 -14.97
N MET A 209 -34.58 1.75 -13.83
CA MET A 209 -33.83 0.54 -13.45
C MET A 209 -34.07 -0.64 -14.40
N GLY A 210 -35.29 -0.79 -14.91
CA GLY A 210 -35.64 -1.78 -15.91
C GLY A 210 -34.82 -1.57 -17.20
N PHE A 211 -34.73 -0.33 -17.69
CA PHE A 211 -33.91 -0.01 -18.85
C PHE A 211 -32.42 -0.21 -18.60
N ILE A 212 -31.87 0.21 -17.45
CA ILE A 212 -30.45 -0.03 -17.09
C ILE A 212 -30.11 -1.52 -17.19
N ARG A 213 -30.96 -2.39 -16.63
CA ARG A 213 -30.78 -3.85 -16.69
C ARG A 213 -30.93 -4.38 -18.11
N ARG A 214 -31.91 -3.88 -18.86
CA ARG A 214 -32.23 -4.36 -20.21
C ARG A 214 -31.13 -4.06 -21.21
N ILE A 215 -30.51 -2.89 -21.10
CA ILE A 215 -29.37 -2.51 -21.94
C ILE A 215 -28.05 -3.10 -21.41
N GLY A 216 -28.03 -3.67 -20.20
CA GLY A 216 -26.83 -4.22 -19.57
C GLY A 216 -25.81 -3.14 -19.19
N MET A 217 -26.29 -1.94 -18.83
CA MET A 217 -25.41 -0.81 -18.54
C MET A 217 -24.81 -0.92 -17.14
N ILE A 218 -23.48 -0.97 -17.10
CA ILE A 218 -22.71 -0.56 -15.93
C ILE A 218 -22.59 0.95 -15.99
N VAL A 219 -23.22 1.66 -15.07
CA VAL A 219 -23.33 3.12 -15.12
C VAL A 219 -21.94 3.75 -15.00
N PRO A 220 -21.47 4.51 -16.02
CA PRO A 220 -20.14 5.11 -15.99
C PRO A 220 -20.03 6.25 -14.98
N THR A 221 -21.10 7.01 -14.78
CA THR A 221 -21.13 8.12 -13.82
C THR A 221 -22.45 8.23 -13.09
N LEU A 222 -22.42 8.14 -11.77
CA LEU A 222 -23.59 8.19 -10.89
C LEU A 222 -24.09 9.61 -10.60
N GLN A 223 -23.21 10.62 -10.67
CA GLN A 223 -23.53 12.00 -10.29
C GLN A 223 -24.78 12.59 -11.00
N PRO A 224 -25.02 12.37 -12.31
CA PRO A 224 -26.19 12.92 -12.99
C PRO A 224 -27.52 12.27 -12.58
N LEU A 225 -27.49 11.09 -11.96
CA LEU A 225 -28.69 10.34 -11.61
C LEU A 225 -29.44 10.99 -10.45
N SER A 226 -30.76 10.89 -10.49
CA SER A 226 -31.61 11.25 -9.34
C SER A 226 -31.30 10.36 -8.14
N ALA A 227 -31.54 10.87 -6.93
CA ALA A 227 -31.22 10.13 -5.70
C ALA A 227 -31.89 8.73 -5.62
N PRO A 228 -33.18 8.56 -6.00
CA PRO A 228 -33.83 7.24 -6.02
C PRO A 228 -33.18 6.26 -7.01
N VAL A 229 -32.89 6.70 -8.23
CA VAL A 229 -32.25 5.87 -9.27
C VAL A 229 -30.83 5.51 -8.86
N ARG A 230 -30.05 6.48 -8.37
CA ARG A 230 -28.68 6.26 -7.89
C ARG A 230 -28.63 5.19 -6.80
N ARG A 231 -29.54 5.25 -5.82
CA ARG A 231 -29.60 4.25 -4.73
C ARG A 231 -29.84 2.84 -5.29
N ARG A 232 -30.84 2.67 -6.16
CA ARG A 232 -31.16 1.36 -6.77
C ARG A 232 -30.02 0.83 -7.65
N VAL A 233 -29.25 1.71 -8.31
CA VAL A 233 -28.05 1.32 -9.07
C VAL A 233 -26.93 0.85 -8.14
N VAL A 234 -26.74 1.54 -7.01
CA VAL A 234 -25.74 1.19 -5.99
C VAL A 234 -26.08 -0.15 -5.33
N GLU A 235 -27.32 -0.34 -4.88
CA GLU A 235 -27.84 -1.60 -4.32
C GLU A 235 -27.65 -2.80 -5.27
N ALA A 236 -27.73 -2.55 -6.59
CA ALA A 236 -27.56 -3.57 -7.61
C ALA A 236 -26.10 -3.75 -8.09
N GLY A 237 -25.15 -2.94 -7.60
CA GLY A 237 -23.75 -2.98 -8.02
C GLY A 237 -23.48 -2.61 -9.48
N MET A 238 -24.43 -1.95 -10.17
CA MET A 238 -24.38 -1.70 -11.62
C MET A 238 -23.69 -0.38 -11.98
N TYR A 239 -22.50 -0.12 -11.44
CA TYR A 239 -21.73 1.09 -11.70
C TYR A 239 -20.23 0.82 -11.79
N GLU A 240 -19.53 1.67 -12.53
CA GLU A 240 -18.07 1.57 -12.65
C GLU A 240 -17.42 2.02 -11.34
N LEU A 241 -16.45 1.25 -10.85
CA LEU A 241 -15.65 1.61 -9.69
C LEU A 241 -14.68 2.74 -10.09
N THR A 242 -15.07 3.96 -9.73
CA THR A 242 -14.25 5.17 -9.85
C THR A 242 -14.40 5.98 -8.56
N ALA A 243 -13.38 6.74 -8.16
CA ALA A 243 -13.46 7.54 -6.94
C ALA A 243 -14.65 8.52 -6.97
N ALA A 244 -14.98 9.09 -8.14
CA ALA A 244 -16.15 9.96 -8.32
C ALA A 244 -17.48 9.22 -8.09
N ASN A 245 -17.61 7.98 -8.58
CA ASN A 245 -18.81 7.18 -8.35
C ASN A 245 -18.95 6.75 -6.90
N LEU A 246 -17.86 6.32 -6.27
CA LEU A 246 -17.89 5.93 -4.85
C LEU A 246 -18.28 7.12 -3.95
N ARG A 247 -17.77 8.32 -4.23
CA ARG A 247 -18.24 9.56 -3.56
C ARG A 247 -19.72 9.81 -3.79
N ALA A 248 -20.19 9.68 -5.03
CA ALA A 248 -21.61 9.88 -5.36
C ALA A 248 -22.52 8.84 -4.70
N ALA A 249 -22.06 7.60 -4.56
CA ALA A 249 -22.75 6.50 -3.88
C ALA A 249 -22.86 6.77 -2.37
N LEU A 250 -21.74 7.14 -1.73
CA LEU A 250 -21.66 7.45 -0.29
C LEU A 250 -22.24 8.84 0.08
N GLY A 251 -22.53 9.69 -0.91
CA GLY A 251 -22.99 11.07 -0.67
C GLY A 251 -21.90 12.02 -0.18
N LEU A 252 -20.64 11.77 -0.53
CA LEU A 252 -19.47 12.54 -0.13
C LEU A 252 -19.17 13.72 -1.08
N GLY A 253 -18.50 14.74 -0.56
CA GLY A 253 -17.92 15.83 -1.35
C GLY A 253 -16.75 15.39 -2.24
N SER A 254 -16.34 16.25 -3.19
CA SER A 254 -15.25 15.94 -4.15
C SER A 254 -13.87 15.77 -3.50
N GLU A 255 -13.63 16.45 -2.38
CA GLU A 255 -12.36 16.46 -1.65
C GLU A 255 -12.32 15.43 -0.51
N GLU A 256 -13.33 14.56 -0.43
CA GLU A 256 -13.43 13.58 0.63
C GLU A 256 -12.80 12.24 0.23
N ALA A 257 -12.06 11.65 1.16
CA ALA A 257 -11.41 10.36 0.98
C ALA A 257 -12.44 9.23 0.88
N VAL A 258 -12.14 8.24 0.05
CA VAL A 258 -12.96 7.05 -0.19
C VAL A 258 -12.29 5.83 0.44
N THR A 259 -12.25 5.80 1.77
CA THR A 259 -11.62 4.72 2.53
C THR A 259 -12.59 3.56 2.75
N LEU A 260 -12.06 2.36 2.93
CA LEU A 260 -12.80 1.17 3.37
C LEU A 260 -13.52 1.43 4.70
N ASP A 261 -12.97 2.25 5.60
CA ASP A 261 -13.65 2.60 6.85
C ASP A 261 -15.00 3.28 6.59
N ARG A 262 -15.07 4.20 5.62
CA ARG A 262 -16.31 4.86 5.24
C ARG A 262 -17.22 3.95 4.43
N ILE A 263 -16.63 3.17 3.52
CA ILE A 263 -17.40 2.21 2.72
C ILE A 263 -18.07 1.17 3.63
N SER A 264 -17.43 0.79 4.75
CA SER A 264 -17.98 -0.20 5.68
C SER A 264 -19.29 0.22 6.35
N GLU A 265 -19.67 1.50 6.28
CA GLU A 265 -20.96 2.00 6.76
C GLU A 265 -22.15 1.63 5.85
N ASP A 266 -21.89 1.26 4.58
CA ASP A 266 -22.91 0.86 3.60
C ASP A 266 -22.61 -0.55 3.05
N GLU A 267 -23.45 -1.52 3.41
CA GLU A 267 -23.23 -2.94 3.11
C GLU A 267 -23.16 -3.24 1.60
N ASP A 268 -23.92 -2.52 0.77
CA ASP A 268 -23.97 -2.78 -0.67
C ASP A 268 -22.72 -2.25 -1.36
N ILE A 269 -22.23 -1.07 -0.94
CA ILE A 269 -20.97 -0.51 -1.46
C ILE A 269 -19.78 -1.35 -0.96
N TRP A 270 -19.80 -1.76 0.31
CA TRP A 270 -18.81 -2.67 0.91
C TRP A 270 -18.67 -3.96 0.11
N ARG A 271 -19.78 -4.67 -0.10
CA ARG A 271 -19.79 -5.92 -0.86
C ARG A 271 -19.26 -5.72 -2.28
N ARG A 272 -19.71 -4.67 -2.98
CA ARG A 272 -19.26 -4.39 -4.35
C ARG A 272 -17.75 -4.11 -4.43
N CYS A 273 -17.20 -3.38 -3.46
CA CYS A 273 -15.76 -3.06 -3.44
C CYS A 273 -14.90 -4.29 -3.10
N LEU A 274 -15.34 -5.16 -2.19
CA LEU A 274 -14.58 -6.35 -1.82
C LEU A 274 -14.65 -7.47 -2.87
N GLU A 275 -15.79 -7.61 -3.56
CA GLU A 275 -15.95 -8.55 -4.69
C GLU A 275 -15.03 -8.21 -5.87
N ASP A 276 -14.69 -6.93 -6.06
CA ASP A 276 -13.84 -6.41 -7.12
C ASP A 276 -12.80 -5.46 -6.54
N ILE A 277 -11.95 -6.02 -5.67
CA ILE A 277 -10.94 -5.24 -4.94
C ILE A 277 -9.95 -4.57 -5.89
N ASP A 278 -9.59 -5.21 -7.01
CA ASP A 278 -8.70 -4.62 -8.01
C ASP A 278 -9.35 -3.39 -8.67
N GLY A 279 -10.66 -3.44 -8.93
CA GLY A 279 -11.42 -2.29 -9.41
C GLY A 279 -11.45 -1.15 -8.39
N TYR A 280 -11.63 -1.46 -7.10
CA TYR A 280 -11.57 -0.46 -6.03
C TYR A 280 -10.17 0.16 -5.90
N LEU A 281 -9.11 -0.67 -5.85
CA LEU A 281 -7.72 -0.22 -5.80
C LEU A 281 -7.37 0.64 -7.02
N GLY A 282 -7.83 0.25 -8.21
CA GLY A 282 -7.70 1.05 -9.43
C GLY A 282 -8.43 2.40 -9.35
N ALA A 283 -9.58 2.44 -8.67
CA ALA A 283 -10.38 3.65 -8.51
C ALA A 283 -9.73 4.69 -7.58
N VAL A 284 -9.07 4.23 -6.51
CA VAL A 284 -8.41 5.09 -5.51
C VAL A 284 -6.94 5.38 -5.86
N ASN A 285 -6.34 4.61 -6.76
CA ASN A 285 -4.97 4.86 -7.20
C ASN A 285 -4.82 6.23 -7.87
N GLY A 286 -4.05 7.12 -7.25
CA GLY A 286 -3.85 8.49 -7.72
C GLY A 286 -5.03 9.44 -7.43
N ASP A 287 -6.01 9.01 -6.63
CA ASP A 287 -7.05 9.89 -6.10
C ASP A 287 -6.45 10.75 -4.97
N GLY A 288 -6.21 12.04 -5.27
CA GLY A 288 -5.51 12.96 -4.37
C GLY A 288 -6.07 13.03 -2.93
N PRO A 289 -7.40 12.94 -2.70
CA PRO A 289 -7.94 12.91 -1.34
C PRO A 289 -7.77 11.58 -0.57
N THR A 290 -7.46 10.47 -1.25
CA THR A 290 -7.40 9.13 -0.64
C THR A 290 -5.96 8.64 -0.56
N ASP A 291 -5.22 9.16 0.43
CA ASP A 291 -3.82 8.76 0.67
C ASP A 291 -3.69 7.33 1.22
N HIS A 292 -4.67 6.91 2.04
CA HIS A 292 -4.75 5.58 2.64
C HIS A 292 -6.15 5.01 2.48
N ILE A 293 -6.25 3.70 2.23
CA ILE A 293 -7.53 3.03 2.00
C ILE A 293 -8.15 2.47 3.29
N VAL A 294 -7.34 2.19 4.32
CA VAL A 294 -7.80 1.73 5.63
C VAL A 294 -7.14 2.58 6.71
N LEU A 295 -7.93 3.10 7.64
CA LEU A 295 -7.49 4.04 8.67
C LEU A 295 -7.55 3.45 10.08
N SER A 296 -8.43 2.48 10.34
CA SER A 296 -8.64 1.86 11.64
C SER A 296 -8.30 0.36 11.66
N ALA A 297 -7.83 -0.10 12.81
CA ALA A 297 -7.49 -1.50 13.03
C ALA A 297 -8.73 -2.42 12.98
N ASP A 298 -9.90 -1.93 13.41
CA ASP A 298 -11.15 -2.69 13.39
C ASP A 298 -11.56 -3.03 11.94
N VAL A 299 -11.50 -2.05 11.04
CA VAL A 299 -11.80 -2.23 9.62
C VAL A 299 -10.75 -3.12 8.97
N LEU A 300 -9.47 -2.95 9.28
CA LEU A 300 -8.41 -3.83 8.78
C LEU A 300 -8.67 -5.28 9.18
N SER A 301 -8.95 -5.54 10.45
CA SER A 301 -9.24 -6.88 10.97
C SER A 301 -10.47 -7.48 10.30
N ALA A 302 -11.57 -6.73 10.19
CA ALA A 302 -12.80 -7.19 9.55
C ALA A 302 -12.58 -7.52 8.06
N THR A 303 -11.86 -6.66 7.34
CA THR A 303 -11.54 -6.86 5.92
C THR A 303 -10.74 -8.15 5.71
N ILE A 304 -9.69 -8.37 6.52
CA ILE A 304 -8.86 -9.58 6.42
C ILE A 304 -9.68 -10.81 6.78
N GLN A 305 -10.44 -10.79 7.88
CA GLN A 305 -11.27 -11.94 8.26
C GLN A 305 -12.27 -12.34 7.17
N GLU A 306 -12.92 -11.37 6.54
CA GLU A 306 -13.93 -11.62 5.52
C GLU A 306 -13.31 -12.13 4.20
N GLN A 307 -12.15 -11.61 3.82
CA GLN A 307 -11.58 -11.82 2.49
C GLN A 307 -10.33 -12.71 2.44
N TYR A 308 -9.83 -13.17 3.59
CA TYR A 308 -8.61 -13.98 3.67
C TYR A 308 -8.65 -15.24 2.77
N GLU A 309 -9.81 -15.90 2.65
CA GLU A 309 -9.95 -17.10 1.80
C GLU A 309 -10.24 -16.77 0.32
N THR A 310 -10.69 -15.54 0.03
CA THR A 310 -11.16 -15.13 -1.31
C THR A 310 -10.07 -14.40 -2.08
N TRP A 311 -9.30 -13.55 -1.42
CA TRP A 311 -8.26 -12.74 -2.04
C TRP A 311 -6.98 -13.53 -2.30
N THR A 312 -6.30 -13.14 -3.38
CA THR A 312 -4.94 -13.61 -3.63
C THR A 312 -3.95 -12.91 -2.69
N GLY A 313 -2.77 -13.51 -2.51
CA GLY A 313 -1.70 -12.90 -1.71
C GLY A 313 -1.26 -11.52 -2.24
N ASP A 314 -1.34 -11.31 -3.55
CA ASP A 314 -1.00 -10.02 -4.18
C ASP A 314 -2.06 -8.95 -3.87
N GLN A 315 -3.35 -9.31 -3.92
CA GLN A 315 -4.45 -8.40 -3.56
C GLN A 315 -4.38 -8.00 -2.08
N LEU A 316 -4.15 -8.97 -1.18
CA LEU A 316 -3.96 -8.68 0.24
C LEU A 316 -2.76 -7.76 0.47
N SER A 317 -1.63 -8.04 -0.21
CA SER A 317 -0.43 -7.20 -0.09
C SER A 317 -0.68 -5.76 -0.56
N ALA A 318 -1.38 -5.58 -1.69
CA ALA A 318 -1.72 -4.25 -2.20
C ALA A 318 -2.61 -3.46 -1.24
N VAL A 319 -3.56 -4.13 -0.56
CA VAL A 319 -4.40 -3.51 0.46
C VAL A 319 -3.58 -3.10 1.69
N LEU A 320 -2.69 -3.98 2.16
CA LEU A 320 -1.83 -3.70 3.31
C LEU A 320 -0.83 -2.56 3.03
N GLU A 321 -0.28 -2.47 1.82
CA GLU A 321 0.65 -1.39 1.44
C GLU A 321 -0.01 -0.01 1.44
N LEU A 322 -1.29 0.07 1.10
CA LEU A 322 -2.07 1.31 1.09
C LEU A 322 -2.80 1.58 2.42
N THR A 323 -2.63 0.72 3.41
CA THR A 323 -3.22 0.88 4.73
C THR A 323 -2.41 1.85 5.58
N SER A 324 -3.09 2.70 6.35
CA SER A 324 -2.45 3.65 7.26
C SER A 324 -1.67 2.92 8.36
N PRO A 325 -0.46 3.39 8.74
CA PRO A 325 0.24 2.88 9.92
C PRO A 325 -0.57 2.99 11.22
N ALA A 326 -1.54 3.91 11.28
CA ALA A 326 -2.44 4.05 12.43
C ALA A 326 -3.42 2.88 12.58
N ALA A 327 -3.63 2.10 11.52
CA ALA A 327 -4.47 0.91 11.52
C ALA A 327 -3.73 -0.36 11.99
N ALA A 328 -2.50 -0.23 12.53
CA ALA A 328 -1.75 -1.37 13.04
C ALA A 328 -2.58 -2.15 14.08
N LEU A 329 -2.63 -3.47 13.92
CA LEU A 329 -3.49 -4.35 14.70
C LEU A 329 -3.04 -4.39 16.17
N PRO A 330 -3.89 -4.00 17.13
CA PRO A 330 -3.57 -4.10 18.56
C PRO A 330 -3.57 -5.56 19.06
N ASP A 331 -4.30 -6.44 18.37
CA ASP A 331 -4.36 -7.89 18.58
C ASP A 331 -4.24 -8.61 17.23
N ILE A 332 -3.08 -9.21 16.98
CA ILE A 332 -2.81 -9.95 15.74
C ILE A 332 -3.57 -11.29 15.68
N THR A 333 -4.02 -11.82 16.83
CA THR A 333 -4.78 -13.08 16.88
C THR A 333 -6.22 -12.93 16.40
N ALA A 334 -6.67 -11.69 16.20
CA ALA A 334 -7.95 -11.40 15.56
C ALA A 334 -7.98 -11.84 14.08
N VAL A 335 -6.84 -12.01 13.42
CA VAL A 335 -6.78 -12.41 12.00
C VAL A 335 -6.09 -13.76 11.82
N ALA A 336 -6.33 -14.42 10.68
CA ALA A 336 -5.77 -15.73 10.39
C ALA A 336 -4.24 -15.74 10.45
N THR A 337 -3.65 -16.74 11.11
CA THR A 337 -2.20 -16.85 11.38
C THR A 337 -1.33 -16.76 10.12
N ASP A 338 -1.78 -17.37 9.03
CA ASP A 338 -1.09 -17.36 7.74
C ASP A 338 -0.98 -15.95 7.11
N SER A 339 -1.82 -14.99 7.52
CA SER A 339 -1.77 -13.60 7.06
C SER A 339 -0.71 -12.77 7.80
N TRP A 340 -0.25 -13.23 8.97
CA TRP A 340 0.64 -12.46 9.85
C TRP A 340 1.93 -12.01 9.16
N PRO A 341 2.63 -12.85 8.37
CA PRO A 341 3.85 -12.42 7.69
C PRO A 341 3.64 -11.26 6.70
N ALA A 342 2.49 -11.21 6.02
CA ALA A 342 2.16 -10.11 5.10
C ALA A 342 1.87 -8.81 5.89
N ILE A 343 1.14 -8.92 7.00
CA ILE A 343 0.85 -7.80 7.91
C ILE A 343 2.15 -7.27 8.54
N ALA A 344 3.06 -8.16 8.94
CA ALA A 344 4.40 -7.81 9.43
C ALA A 344 5.22 -7.10 8.36
N ALA A 345 5.17 -7.57 7.11
CA ALA A 345 5.88 -6.95 5.99
C ALA A 345 5.44 -5.50 5.76
N ALA A 346 4.13 -5.23 5.90
CA ALA A 346 3.54 -3.89 5.84
C ALA A 346 3.68 -3.08 7.14
N ARG A 347 4.31 -3.64 8.20
CA ARG A 347 4.47 -3.02 9.52
C ARG A 347 3.14 -2.66 10.21
N LEU A 348 2.10 -3.44 9.97
CA LEU A 348 0.76 -3.25 10.54
C LEU A 348 0.50 -4.13 11.77
N ILE A 349 1.57 -4.62 12.41
CA ILE A 349 1.49 -5.25 13.73
C ILE A 349 1.81 -4.18 14.76
N ALA A 350 0.89 -3.89 15.69
CA ALA A 350 1.21 -2.99 16.78
C ALA A 350 2.35 -3.61 17.62
N PRO A 351 3.41 -2.86 17.95
CA PRO A 351 4.59 -3.37 18.64
C PRO A 351 4.31 -3.52 20.14
N CYS A 352 3.35 -4.36 20.53
CA CYS A 352 3.04 -4.69 21.92
C CYS A 352 3.59 -6.07 22.30
N ALA A 353 3.83 -6.29 23.60
CA ALA A 353 4.38 -7.56 24.09
C ALA A 353 3.53 -8.77 23.69
N ALA A 354 2.19 -8.65 23.71
CA ALA A 354 1.27 -9.71 23.31
C ALA A 354 1.47 -10.11 21.84
N ASN A 355 1.34 -9.17 20.90
CA ASN A 355 1.51 -9.43 19.48
C ASN A 355 2.89 -10.00 19.13
N LEU A 356 3.94 -9.42 19.72
CA LEU A 356 5.32 -9.88 19.47
C LEU A 356 5.53 -11.29 20.02
N HIS A 357 4.95 -11.62 21.17
CA HIS A 357 5.02 -12.97 21.72
C HIS A 357 4.32 -13.99 20.82
N GLU A 358 3.08 -13.72 20.40
CA GLU A 358 2.30 -14.60 19.53
C GLU A 358 3.03 -14.82 18.19
N TYR A 359 3.46 -13.73 17.54
CA TYR A 359 4.16 -13.83 16.26
C TYR A 359 5.46 -14.62 16.37
N VAL A 360 6.29 -14.34 17.39
CA VAL A 360 7.58 -15.02 17.57
C VAL A 360 7.40 -16.49 17.96
N THR A 361 6.30 -16.84 18.62
CA THR A 361 6.00 -18.22 18.98
C THR A 361 5.72 -19.06 17.74
N GLU A 362 5.00 -18.51 16.77
CA GLU A 362 4.65 -19.21 15.53
C GLU A 362 5.78 -19.18 14.49
N PHE A 363 6.31 -17.98 14.18
CA PHE A 363 7.22 -17.78 13.06
C PHE A 363 8.68 -17.56 13.46
N GLY A 364 8.95 -17.37 14.76
CA GLY A 364 10.26 -16.92 15.24
C GLY A 364 10.55 -15.46 14.87
N VAL A 365 11.81 -15.06 15.04
CA VAL A 365 12.28 -13.74 14.59
C VAL A 365 12.77 -13.88 13.16
N GLU A 366 11.94 -13.50 12.20
CA GLU A 366 12.25 -13.50 10.77
C GLU A 366 12.35 -12.07 10.19
N ALA A 367 12.63 -11.96 8.88
CA ALA A 367 12.97 -10.70 8.23
C ALA A 367 11.87 -9.64 8.29
N ASN A 368 10.59 -10.01 8.21
CA ASN A 368 9.48 -9.07 8.30
C ASN A 368 9.29 -8.58 9.74
N LEU A 369 9.38 -9.45 10.75
CA LEU A 369 9.38 -9.03 12.14
C LEU A 369 10.58 -8.11 12.46
N ALA A 370 11.76 -8.37 11.90
CA ALA A 370 12.89 -7.47 12.06
C ALA A 370 12.58 -6.05 11.55
N LYS A 371 11.81 -5.90 10.46
CA LYS A 371 11.33 -4.59 9.98
C LYS A 371 10.31 -3.95 10.90
N VAL A 372 9.52 -4.72 11.66
CA VAL A 372 8.59 -4.21 12.68
C VAL A 372 9.37 -3.71 13.90
N LEU A 373 10.41 -4.46 14.30
CA LEU A 373 11.24 -4.13 15.47
C LEU A 373 12.19 -2.94 15.22
N LEU A 374 12.53 -2.67 13.96
CA LEU A 374 13.46 -1.61 13.54
C LEU A 374 12.76 -0.62 12.61
N VAL A 375 12.47 0.59 13.11
CA VAL A 375 11.78 1.65 12.36
C VAL A 375 12.70 2.23 11.28
N GLU A 376 13.92 2.59 11.70
CA GLU A 376 15.04 3.08 10.88
C GLU A 376 16.32 2.33 11.29
N PRO A 377 17.41 2.38 10.50
CA PRO A 377 18.72 1.91 10.95
C PRO A 377 19.06 2.52 12.31
N GLU A 378 19.35 1.68 13.31
CA GLU A 378 19.64 2.05 14.71
C GLU A 378 18.48 2.65 15.53
N ALA A 379 17.25 2.64 15.02
CA ALA A 379 16.05 3.08 15.73
C ALA A 379 15.11 1.90 16.00
N SER A 380 15.29 1.26 17.16
CA SER A 380 14.36 0.25 17.67
C SER A 380 12.99 0.85 17.95
N VAL A 381 11.94 0.12 17.60
CA VAL A 381 10.55 0.46 17.96
C VAL A 381 10.37 0.51 19.49
N ARG A 382 9.39 1.28 19.93
CA ARG A 382 8.93 1.28 21.33
C ARG A 382 7.97 0.11 21.52
N ILE A 383 8.27 -0.78 22.47
CA ILE A 383 7.39 -1.89 22.82
C ILE A 383 6.41 -1.47 23.93
N GLU A 384 5.12 -1.69 23.71
CA GLU A 384 4.03 -1.33 24.64
C GLU A 384 3.38 -2.57 25.30
N GLY A 385 2.52 -2.35 26.29
CA GLY A 385 1.74 -3.41 26.94
C GLY A 385 2.57 -4.40 27.77
N LEU A 386 3.68 -3.94 28.37
CA LEU A 386 4.56 -4.79 29.19
C LEU A 386 3.92 -5.16 30.54
N GLU A 387 3.05 -4.29 31.06
CA GLU A 387 2.37 -4.45 32.33
C GLU A 387 1.31 -5.55 32.35
N ASP A 388 0.70 -5.83 31.19
CA ASP A 388 -0.38 -6.79 31.03
C ASP A 388 0.13 -8.17 30.56
N ALA A 389 1.39 -8.24 30.11
CA ALA A 389 1.99 -9.46 29.60
C ALA A 389 2.55 -10.35 30.73
N GLU A 390 2.42 -11.67 30.56
CA GLU A 390 2.97 -12.65 31.48
C GLU A 390 4.51 -12.59 31.50
N SER A 391 5.10 -12.72 32.68
CA SER A 391 6.56 -12.62 32.85
C SER A 391 7.32 -13.65 32.02
N ASP A 392 6.79 -14.87 31.90
CA ASP A 392 7.41 -15.96 31.13
C ASP A 392 7.37 -15.66 29.62
N HIS A 393 6.29 -15.06 29.13
CA HIS A 393 6.17 -14.62 27.72
C HIS A 393 7.21 -13.53 27.39
N ILE A 394 7.39 -12.57 28.30
CA ILE A 394 8.38 -11.51 28.12
C ILE A 394 9.81 -12.09 28.15
N ILE A 395 10.11 -13.01 29.07
CA ILE A 395 11.42 -13.68 29.14
C ILE A 395 11.70 -14.46 27.85
N ALA A 396 10.73 -15.22 27.35
CA ALA A 396 10.86 -15.95 26.09
C ALA A 396 11.10 -15.01 24.91
N LEU A 397 10.35 -13.90 24.82
CA LEU A 397 10.50 -12.91 23.76
C LEU A 397 11.89 -12.25 23.80
N ARG A 398 12.38 -11.84 24.99
CA ARG A 398 13.73 -11.30 25.19
C ARG A 398 14.78 -12.24 24.64
N LEU A 399 14.69 -13.53 24.98
CA LEU A 399 15.63 -14.54 24.55
C LEU A 399 15.64 -14.72 23.03
N ARG A 400 14.46 -14.76 22.41
CA ARG A 400 14.32 -14.91 20.95
C ARG A 400 14.93 -13.72 20.21
N ILE A 401 14.69 -12.49 20.69
CA ILE A 401 15.30 -11.28 20.13
C ILE A 401 16.83 -11.30 20.31
N LEU A 402 17.32 -11.65 21.51
CA LEU A 402 18.76 -11.76 21.77
C LEU A 402 19.45 -12.77 20.86
N ASN A 403 18.77 -13.83 20.43
CA ASN A 403 19.36 -14.85 19.56
C ASN A 403 19.24 -14.56 18.04
N ALA A 404 18.58 -13.46 17.65
CA ALA A 404 18.30 -13.09 16.25
C ALA A 404 19.49 -12.45 15.50
N HIS A 405 20.71 -12.99 15.66
CA HIS A 405 21.96 -12.41 15.14
C HIS A 405 22.04 -12.29 13.61
N GLN A 406 21.26 -13.07 12.86
CA GLN A 406 21.27 -13.04 11.40
C GLN A 406 20.52 -11.83 10.81
N LEU A 407 19.68 -11.18 11.62
CA LEU A 407 18.72 -10.18 11.16
C LEU A 407 18.84 -8.85 11.91
N ILE A 408 19.27 -8.88 13.17
CA ILE A 408 19.34 -7.71 14.05
C ILE A 408 20.74 -7.61 14.66
N GLU A 409 21.34 -6.43 14.57
CA GLU A 409 22.66 -6.15 15.15
C GLU A 409 22.65 -6.30 16.68
N SER A 410 23.77 -6.71 17.27
CA SER A 410 23.90 -6.94 18.72
C SER A 410 23.45 -5.75 19.59
N LYS A 411 23.78 -4.53 19.17
CA LYS A 411 23.36 -3.28 19.84
C LYS A 411 21.83 -3.19 19.95
N ASP A 412 21.12 -3.42 18.84
CA ASP A 412 19.66 -3.31 18.79
C ASP A 412 18.97 -4.50 19.47
N ARG A 413 19.53 -5.71 19.36
CA ARG A 413 19.07 -6.90 20.11
C ARG A 413 19.08 -6.63 21.61
N VAL A 414 20.17 -6.09 22.14
CA VAL A 414 20.30 -5.77 23.57
C VAL A 414 19.38 -4.61 23.96
N ARG A 415 19.27 -3.57 23.14
CA ARG A 415 18.36 -2.44 23.41
C ARG A 415 16.90 -2.88 23.49
N LEU A 416 16.44 -3.71 22.56
CA LEU A 416 15.09 -4.29 22.58
C LEU A 416 14.90 -5.19 23.81
N ALA A 417 15.89 -6.03 24.15
CA ALA A 417 15.84 -6.88 25.33
C ALA A 417 15.82 -6.10 26.67
N GLN A 418 16.42 -4.91 26.72
CA GLN A 418 16.32 -3.98 27.86
C GLN A 418 14.95 -3.31 27.92
N GLN A 419 14.38 -2.91 26.77
CA GLN A 419 13.03 -2.30 26.73
C GLN A 419 11.96 -3.22 27.31
N LEU A 420 12.11 -4.54 27.13
CA LEU A 420 11.19 -5.55 27.66
C LEU A 420 11.28 -5.73 29.18
N ASP A 421 12.32 -5.21 29.85
CA ASP A 421 12.47 -5.27 31.31
C ASP A 421 13.11 -3.99 31.87
N PRO A 422 12.44 -2.83 31.73
CA PRO A 422 13.04 -1.53 31.98
C PRO A 422 13.33 -1.28 33.48
N LYS A 423 12.75 -2.08 34.36
CA LYS A 423 12.90 -1.99 35.83
C LYS A 423 13.68 -3.17 36.42
N SER A 424 14.23 -4.04 35.57
CA SER A 424 14.96 -5.25 35.99
C SER A 424 14.19 -6.07 37.04
N ARG A 425 12.91 -6.31 36.78
CA ARG A 425 11.99 -7.01 37.70
C ARG A 425 11.83 -8.49 37.36
N LEU A 426 12.17 -8.88 36.14
CA LEU A 426 12.05 -10.25 35.68
C LEU A 426 13.20 -11.09 36.23
N ALA A 427 13.00 -12.42 36.20
CA ALA A 427 14.08 -13.35 36.49
C ALA A 427 15.26 -13.12 35.52
N PRO A 428 16.51 -13.32 35.97
CA PRO A 428 17.67 -13.26 35.09
C PRO A 428 17.52 -14.23 33.92
N ILE A 429 17.97 -13.80 32.74
CA ILE A 429 17.99 -14.68 31.57
C ILE A 429 19.04 -15.76 31.81
N GLU A 430 18.68 -17.02 31.55
CA GLU A 430 19.62 -18.14 31.63
C GLU A 430 20.74 -17.95 30.60
N LEU A 431 21.98 -17.88 31.09
CA LEU A 431 23.17 -17.65 30.25
C LEU A 431 23.27 -18.66 29.11
N THR A 432 23.02 -19.95 29.41
CA THR A 432 23.09 -21.06 28.45
C THR A 432 22.03 -20.98 27.35
N ALA A 433 20.96 -20.20 27.55
CA ALA A 433 19.93 -20.01 26.54
C ALA A 433 20.31 -18.94 25.52
N ILE A 434 21.22 -18.02 25.87
CA ILE A 434 21.73 -16.99 24.95
C ILE A 434 22.76 -17.65 24.03
N GLN A 435 22.56 -17.55 22.72
CA GLN A 435 23.48 -18.09 21.73
C GLN A 435 24.64 -17.12 21.50
N PRO A 436 25.90 -17.54 21.74
CA PRO A 436 27.07 -16.73 21.39
C PRO A 436 27.13 -16.44 19.89
N SER A 437 27.50 -15.21 19.53
CA SER A 437 27.71 -14.77 18.15
C SER A 437 29.06 -14.08 18.00
N GLU A 438 29.62 -14.10 16.78
CA GLU A 438 30.91 -13.46 16.42
C GLU A 438 30.83 -11.92 16.36
N ASP A 439 30.04 -11.31 17.23
CA ASP A 439 29.84 -9.86 17.32
C ASP A 439 29.93 -9.36 18.75
N ASP A 440 29.79 -8.05 18.96
CA ASP A 440 29.96 -7.39 20.26
C ASP A 440 28.80 -7.64 21.26
N LEU A 441 28.03 -8.72 21.10
CA LEU A 441 26.87 -9.04 21.94
C LEU A 441 27.21 -9.07 23.43
N LEU A 442 28.30 -9.72 23.83
CA LEU A 442 28.70 -9.78 25.24
C LEU A 442 28.99 -8.37 25.80
N ALA A 443 29.68 -7.53 25.02
CA ALA A 443 30.02 -6.17 25.41
C ALA A 443 28.74 -5.36 25.70
N TYR A 444 27.76 -5.43 24.82
CA TYR A 444 26.46 -4.77 25.03
C TYR A 444 25.68 -5.36 26.19
N LEU A 445 25.63 -6.68 26.35
CA LEU A 445 24.95 -7.35 27.47
C LEU A 445 25.52 -6.95 28.83
N LEU A 446 26.85 -6.84 28.96
CA LEU A 446 27.53 -6.38 30.17
C LEU A 446 27.23 -4.89 30.44
N SER A 447 27.35 -4.04 29.42
CA SER A 447 27.01 -2.62 29.54
C SER A 447 25.55 -2.41 29.95
N ALA A 448 24.67 -3.31 29.52
CA ALA A 448 23.25 -3.30 29.82
C ALA A 448 22.90 -3.92 31.18
N GLY A 449 23.85 -4.58 31.85
CA GLY A 449 23.63 -5.30 33.10
C GLY A 449 22.70 -6.51 32.96
N LEU A 450 22.58 -7.08 31.75
CA LEU A 450 21.68 -8.21 31.47
C LEU A 450 22.28 -9.58 31.81
N VAL A 451 23.61 -9.66 31.89
CA VAL A 451 24.33 -10.89 32.25
C VAL A 451 25.35 -10.60 33.36
N PRO A 452 25.69 -11.60 34.19
CA PRO A 452 26.75 -11.44 35.18
C PRO A 452 28.12 -11.18 34.54
N ASP A 453 28.91 -10.28 35.14
CA ASP A 453 30.32 -10.09 34.80
C ASP A 453 31.18 -11.15 35.51
N SER A 454 31.22 -12.37 34.95
CA SER A 454 31.87 -13.54 35.56
C SER A 454 32.68 -14.36 34.54
N ALA A 455 33.53 -15.25 35.06
CA ALA A 455 34.30 -16.19 34.23
C ALA A 455 33.39 -17.05 33.35
N GLU A 456 32.31 -17.60 33.93
CA GLU A 456 31.34 -18.46 33.26
C GLU A 456 30.70 -17.75 32.06
N THR A 457 30.39 -16.46 32.19
CA THR A 457 29.88 -15.65 31.08
C THR A 457 30.90 -15.54 29.95
N PHE A 458 32.16 -15.19 30.26
CA PHE A 458 33.19 -15.09 29.23
C PHE A 458 33.48 -16.43 28.57
N GLU A 459 33.54 -17.53 29.34
CA GLU A 459 33.75 -18.88 28.82
C GLU A 459 32.62 -19.31 27.87
N HIS A 460 31.37 -19.00 28.22
CA HIS A 460 30.20 -19.27 27.38
C HIS A 460 30.31 -18.56 26.03
N PHE A 461 30.59 -17.25 26.01
CA PHE A 461 30.67 -16.48 24.77
C PHE A 461 31.92 -16.80 23.93
N LEU A 462 33.02 -17.19 24.58
CA LEU A 462 34.26 -17.60 23.90
C LEU A 462 34.07 -18.84 23.02
N THR A 463 32.99 -19.61 23.20
CA THR A 463 32.63 -20.71 22.29
C THR A 463 32.38 -20.25 20.84
N ALA A 464 32.01 -18.98 20.64
CA ALA A 464 31.93 -18.33 19.31
C ALA A 464 33.25 -17.69 18.85
N GLY A 465 34.35 -17.86 19.59
CA GLY A 465 35.66 -17.33 19.22
C GLY A 465 36.06 -16.04 19.95
N TRP A 466 37.23 -15.50 19.62
CA TRP A 466 37.80 -14.36 20.34
C TRP A 466 37.06 -13.04 20.10
N SER A 467 36.52 -12.83 18.89
CA SER A 467 35.81 -11.60 18.53
C SER A 467 34.63 -11.33 19.47
N SER A 468 33.90 -12.37 19.88
CA SER A 468 32.72 -12.27 20.75
C SER A 468 33.02 -11.74 22.16
N VAL A 469 34.26 -11.89 22.64
CA VAL A 469 34.66 -11.49 24.01
C VAL A 469 35.65 -10.32 24.04
N SER A 470 36.33 -10.04 22.93
CA SER A 470 37.44 -9.09 22.90
C SER A 470 37.05 -7.68 23.37
N THR A 471 35.94 -7.14 22.85
CA THR A 471 35.39 -5.83 23.23
C THR A 471 34.82 -5.83 24.64
N ALA A 472 34.35 -6.97 25.15
CA ALA A 472 33.78 -7.09 26.49
C ALA A 472 34.82 -6.84 27.59
N PHE A 473 36.10 -7.12 27.35
CA PHE A 473 37.17 -6.79 28.28
C PHE A 473 37.33 -5.28 28.51
N ALA A 474 36.90 -4.43 27.57
CA ALA A 474 36.91 -2.98 27.75
C ALA A 474 35.86 -2.51 28.79
N ILE A 475 34.77 -3.27 28.94
CA ILE A 475 33.59 -2.91 29.74
C ILE A 475 33.59 -3.63 31.10
N SER A 476 34.14 -4.84 31.14
CA SER A 476 34.19 -5.67 32.35
C SER A 476 34.98 -5.00 33.47
N TRP A 477 34.37 -4.95 34.65
CA TRP A 477 34.99 -4.45 35.87
C TRP A 477 35.56 -5.59 36.73
N ALA A 478 35.06 -6.81 36.55
CA ALA A 478 35.47 -8.01 37.28
C ALA A 478 36.51 -8.88 36.55
N ALA A 479 36.76 -8.66 35.25
CA ALA A 479 37.68 -9.49 34.44
C ALA A 479 39.05 -9.71 35.10
N LYS A 480 39.63 -8.69 35.75
CA LYS A 480 40.93 -8.81 36.44
C LYS A 480 40.97 -9.93 37.51
N ASP A 481 39.81 -10.25 38.10
CA ASP A 481 39.70 -11.15 39.24
C ASP A 481 39.59 -12.61 38.79
N PHE A 482 39.01 -12.86 37.61
CA PHE A 482 38.83 -14.20 37.05
C PHE A 482 39.65 -14.51 35.79
N LEU A 483 40.40 -13.56 35.25
CA LEU A 483 41.24 -13.77 34.07
C LEU A 483 42.23 -14.94 34.28
N THR A 484 42.21 -15.90 33.36
CA THR A 484 43.12 -17.05 33.30
C THR A 484 43.87 -17.09 31.96
N PRO A 485 45.03 -17.77 31.89
CA PRO A 485 45.73 -18.03 30.63
C PRO A 485 44.87 -18.70 29.56
N GLU A 486 44.02 -19.64 29.97
CA GLU A 486 43.12 -20.37 29.09
C GLU A 486 42.10 -19.43 28.41
N LEU A 487 41.58 -18.44 29.13
CA LEU A 487 40.53 -17.54 28.64
C LEU A 487 41.00 -16.62 27.51
N ILE A 488 42.28 -16.25 27.49
CA ILE A 488 42.88 -15.38 26.45
C ILE A 488 43.92 -16.10 25.61
N LYS A 489 43.89 -17.44 25.61
CA LYS A 489 44.87 -18.28 24.90
C LYS A 489 44.94 -17.88 23.42
N GLY A 490 46.16 -17.67 22.93
CA GLY A 490 46.43 -17.23 21.56
C GLY A 490 46.16 -15.75 21.28
N ASN A 491 45.59 -14.99 22.24
CA ASN A 491 45.21 -13.59 22.08
C ASN A 491 45.88 -12.65 23.09
N VAL A 492 46.86 -13.15 23.87
CA VAL A 492 47.59 -12.37 24.88
C VAL A 492 48.22 -11.10 24.29
N LEU A 493 48.84 -11.22 23.11
CA LEU A 493 49.44 -10.07 22.43
C LEU A 493 48.39 -9.01 22.07
N THR A 494 47.24 -9.44 21.57
CA THR A 494 46.11 -8.58 21.21
C THR A 494 45.61 -7.82 22.45
N VAL A 495 45.41 -8.51 23.57
CA VAL A 495 45.01 -7.91 24.86
C VAL A 495 46.00 -6.84 25.33
N LEU A 496 47.31 -7.10 25.23
CA LEU A 496 48.33 -6.14 25.66
C LEU A 496 48.35 -4.88 24.77
N ARG A 497 48.17 -5.05 23.46
CA ARG A 497 48.19 -3.95 22.48
C ARG A 497 46.91 -3.12 22.47
N GLU A 498 45.77 -3.75 22.72
CA GLU A 498 44.45 -3.12 22.59
C GLU A 498 44.28 -1.95 23.57
N PRO A 499 44.20 -0.68 23.12
CA PRO A 499 44.15 0.47 24.01
C PRO A 499 42.92 0.51 24.90
N THR A 500 41.81 -0.07 24.45
CA THR A 500 40.52 -0.07 25.16
C THR A 500 40.51 -1.01 26.37
N VAL A 501 41.40 -2.02 26.41
CA VAL A 501 41.51 -2.93 27.56
C VAL A 501 42.04 -2.18 28.79
N PRO A 502 41.35 -2.24 29.94
CA PRO A 502 41.76 -1.60 31.18
C PRO A 502 43.17 -1.99 31.61
N ARG A 503 43.91 -0.99 32.10
CA ARG A 503 45.27 -1.16 32.64
C ARG A 503 45.36 -2.29 33.67
N ALA A 504 44.35 -2.43 34.55
CA ALA A 504 44.33 -3.45 35.58
C ALA A 504 44.37 -4.89 35.03
N ILE A 505 43.70 -5.12 33.89
CA ILE A 505 43.69 -6.42 33.20
C ILE A 505 45.09 -6.68 32.61
N LYS A 506 45.68 -5.70 31.94
CA LYS A 506 47.04 -5.80 31.40
C LYS A 506 48.09 -6.04 32.50
N GLU A 507 47.97 -5.36 33.63
CA GLU A 507 48.84 -5.58 34.79
C GLU A 507 48.71 -6.99 35.37
N LYS A 508 47.49 -7.55 35.42
CA LYS A 508 47.26 -8.95 35.85
C LYS A 508 47.97 -9.96 34.93
N VAL A 509 47.87 -9.78 33.61
CA VAL A 509 48.57 -10.61 32.61
C VAL A 509 50.08 -10.47 32.77
N VAL A 510 50.58 -9.23 32.83
CA VAL A 510 52.02 -8.92 32.88
C VAL A 510 52.65 -9.38 34.20
N ALA A 511 51.91 -9.32 35.32
CA ALA A 511 52.38 -9.83 36.61
C ALA A 511 52.66 -11.33 36.62
N ASN A 512 51.95 -12.10 35.77
CA ASN A 512 52.06 -13.55 35.68
C ASN A 512 52.40 -13.99 34.24
N ILE A 513 53.12 -13.16 33.48
CA ILE A 513 53.29 -13.33 32.02
C ILE A 513 53.81 -14.72 31.63
N GLY A 514 54.62 -15.33 32.50
CA GLY A 514 55.17 -16.66 32.30
C GLY A 514 54.17 -17.81 32.32
N ASP A 515 52.92 -17.57 32.76
CA ASP A 515 51.81 -18.53 32.67
C ASP A 515 50.95 -18.25 31.42
N TYR A 516 50.96 -17.02 30.91
CA TYR A 516 50.19 -16.57 29.75
C TYR A 516 50.93 -16.75 28.42
N ALA A 517 52.26 -16.63 28.42
CA ALA A 517 53.10 -16.78 27.25
C ALA A 517 53.59 -18.22 27.13
N ALA A 518 53.27 -18.89 26.01
CA ALA A 518 53.84 -20.20 25.70
C ALA A 518 55.33 -20.10 25.35
N ASP A 519 56.06 -21.21 25.48
CA ASP A 519 57.47 -21.30 25.09
C ASP A 519 57.64 -20.92 23.61
N GLY A 520 58.37 -19.82 23.34
CA GLY A 520 58.62 -19.31 21.99
C GLY A 520 57.83 -18.05 21.61
N GLU A 521 56.89 -17.58 22.44
CA GLU A 521 56.13 -16.33 22.20
C GLU A 521 56.93 -15.05 22.54
N SER A 522 58.06 -14.89 21.86
CA SER A 522 58.99 -13.76 22.08
C SER A 522 58.35 -12.38 21.88
N GLU A 523 57.33 -12.26 21.02
CA GLU A 523 56.61 -11.01 20.79
C GLU A 523 55.71 -10.61 21.96
N VAL A 524 55.03 -11.60 22.58
CA VAL A 524 54.23 -11.40 23.80
C VAL A 524 55.11 -10.93 24.95
N LEU A 525 56.25 -11.59 25.16
CA LEU A 525 57.21 -11.25 26.21
C LEU A 525 57.80 -9.85 26.01
N ARG A 526 58.09 -9.47 24.77
CA ARG A 526 58.55 -8.13 24.40
C ARG A 526 57.49 -7.06 24.69
N GLU A 527 56.24 -7.29 24.30
CA GLU A 527 55.15 -6.34 24.54
C GLU A 527 54.87 -6.21 26.05
N ALA A 528 54.90 -7.31 26.80
CA ALA A 528 54.75 -7.29 28.24
C ALA A 528 55.84 -6.45 28.93
N ALA A 529 57.10 -6.59 28.50
CA ALA A 529 58.21 -5.79 29.00
C ALA A 529 58.00 -4.30 28.68
N SER A 530 57.69 -3.98 27.41
CA SER A 530 57.34 -2.63 26.94
C SER A 530 56.22 -2.00 27.77
N PHE A 531 55.13 -2.73 27.99
CA PHE A 531 54.00 -2.28 28.82
C PHE A 531 54.42 -2.02 30.27
N ALA A 532 55.16 -2.95 30.89
CA ALA A 532 55.61 -2.81 32.28
C ALA A 532 56.43 -1.53 32.48
N HIS A 533 57.34 -1.23 31.55
CA HIS A 533 58.15 -0.02 31.61
C HIS A 533 57.36 1.27 31.33
N LYS A 534 56.46 1.26 30.33
CA LYS A 534 55.60 2.42 30.00
C LYS A 534 54.64 2.76 31.13
N SER A 535 53.99 1.74 31.69
CA SER A 535 53.02 1.87 32.79
C SER A 535 53.68 2.04 34.16
N LYS A 536 55.02 1.97 34.24
CA LYS A 536 55.80 1.98 35.48
C LYS A 536 55.31 0.91 36.48
N PHE A 537 54.95 -0.25 35.95
CA PHE A 537 54.49 -1.41 36.70
C PHE A 537 55.67 -2.35 37.01
N GLN A 538 55.84 -2.70 38.28
CA GLN A 538 56.93 -3.56 38.73
C GLN A 538 56.50 -5.03 38.68
N ILE A 539 57.24 -5.85 37.94
CA ILE A 539 56.99 -7.30 37.84
C ILE A 539 57.93 -8.11 38.76
N GLN A 540 57.55 -9.35 39.03
CA GLN A 540 58.33 -10.25 39.90
C GLN A 540 59.62 -10.72 39.22
N LEU A 541 60.64 -11.03 40.03
CA LEU A 541 61.98 -11.38 39.56
C LEU A 541 61.98 -12.50 38.50
N HIS A 542 61.30 -13.61 38.79
CA HIS A 542 61.24 -14.75 37.88
C HIS A 542 60.58 -14.42 36.53
N GLN A 543 59.70 -13.41 36.48
CA GLN A 543 59.11 -12.93 35.23
C GLN A 543 60.08 -12.03 34.46
N ILE A 544 60.90 -11.23 35.15
CA ILE A 544 61.95 -10.41 34.54
C ILE A 544 62.93 -11.30 33.78
N GLU A 545 63.32 -12.44 34.37
CA GLU A 545 64.21 -13.41 33.73
C GLU A 545 63.64 -13.98 32.43
N LYS A 546 62.32 -14.23 32.39
CA LYS A 546 61.63 -14.72 31.19
C LYS A 546 61.56 -13.66 30.09
N VAL A 547 61.33 -12.39 30.42
CA VAL A 547 61.20 -11.31 29.42
C VAL A 547 62.55 -10.73 28.96
N ALA A 548 63.60 -10.80 29.79
CA ALA A 548 64.88 -10.15 29.53
C ALA A 548 65.53 -10.52 28.19
N PRO A 549 65.55 -11.80 27.75
CA PRO A 549 66.11 -12.18 26.45
C PRO A 549 65.39 -11.59 25.23
N HIS A 550 64.17 -11.10 25.41
CA HIS A 550 63.29 -10.67 24.31
C HIS A 550 63.04 -9.14 24.28
N ALA A 551 63.57 -8.41 25.27
CA ALA A 551 63.45 -6.97 25.36
C ALA A 551 64.17 -6.27 24.20
N SER A 552 63.45 -5.48 23.40
CA SER A 552 64.06 -4.71 22.30
C SER A 552 64.85 -3.50 22.77
N ASP A 553 64.45 -2.92 23.89
CA ASP A 553 65.15 -1.84 24.56
C ASP A 553 65.66 -2.35 25.92
N PRO A 554 66.98 -2.48 26.12
CA PRO A 554 67.56 -2.89 27.40
C PRO A 554 67.08 -2.04 28.58
N GLU A 555 66.73 -0.76 28.36
CA GLU A 555 66.27 0.15 29.40
C GLU A 555 65.00 -0.33 30.10
N VAL A 556 64.16 -1.08 29.38
CA VAL A 556 62.93 -1.70 29.91
C VAL A 556 63.24 -2.62 31.10
N VAL A 557 64.28 -3.44 30.98
CA VAL A 557 64.70 -4.41 32.02
C VAL A 557 65.57 -3.72 33.07
N LEU A 558 66.48 -2.83 32.64
CA LEU A 558 67.35 -2.07 33.55
C LEU A 558 66.55 -1.23 34.53
N TRP A 559 65.45 -0.62 34.07
CA TRP A 559 64.53 0.14 34.92
C TRP A 559 63.91 -0.74 36.03
N GLN A 560 63.53 -1.99 35.71
CA GLN A 560 63.01 -2.94 36.70
C GLN A 560 64.08 -3.28 37.75
N LEU A 561 65.31 -3.61 37.30
CA LEU A 561 66.43 -3.95 38.19
C LEU A 561 66.84 -2.79 39.11
N ALA A 562 66.84 -1.56 38.59
CA ALA A 562 67.12 -0.35 39.35
C ALA A 562 66.04 -0.10 40.42
N ARG A 563 64.76 -0.32 40.08
CA ARG A 563 63.63 -0.09 40.98
C ARG A 563 63.53 -1.14 42.10
N MET A 564 63.94 -2.38 41.85
CA MET A 564 64.02 -3.43 42.86
C MET A 564 65.01 -3.09 43.99
N GLY A 565 66.02 -2.26 43.72
CA GLY A 565 66.95 -1.75 44.73
C GLY A 565 67.61 -2.87 45.54
N ASP A 566 67.66 -2.72 46.86
CA ASP A 566 68.34 -3.67 47.76
C ASP A 566 67.58 -5.00 47.94
N LYS A 567 66.40 -5.16 47.34
CA LYS A 567 65.61 -6.41 47.41
C LYS A 567 66.11 -7.49 46.44
N LEU A 568 67.05 -7.17 45.56
CA LEU A 568 67.55 -8.06 44.52
C LEU A 568 68.96 -8.55 44.87
N ASP A 569 69.18 -9.86 44.83
CA ASP A 569 70.51 -10.43 45.02
C ASP A 569 71.46 -10.04 43.87
N ASP A 570 72.74 -9.94 44.22
CA ASP A 570 73.81 -9.58 43.30
C ASP A 570 73.92 -10.60 42.16
N SER A 571 73.79 -11.88 42.49
CA SER A 571 73.91 -12.98 41.53
C SER A 571 72.76 -12.95 40.54
N ASP A 572 71.54 -12.65 41.00
CA ASP A 572 70.37 -12.49 40.15
C ASP A 572 70.47 -11.25 39.26
N SER A 573 71.04 -10.15 39.78
CA SER A 573 71.30 -8.93 39.01
C SER A 573 72.24 -9.20 37.84
N LEU A 574 73.37 -9.86 38.09
CA LEU A 574 74.36 -10.20 37.06
C LEU A 574 73.79 -11.18 36.04
N ARG A 575 73.02 -12.17 36.50
CA ARG A 575 72.37 -13.16 35.64
C ARG A 575 71.38 -12.51 34.68
N ILE A 576 70.50 -11.64 35.16
CA ILE A 576 69.52 -10.95 34.30
C ILE A 576 70.19 -9.98 33.34
N LEU A 577 71.22 -9.25 33.77
CA LEU A 577 72.01 -8.40 32.88
C LEU A 577 72.63 -9.22 31.74
N GLY A 578 73.16 -10.41 32.05
CA GLY A 578 73.69 -11.32 31.04
C GLY A 578 72.64 -11.85 30.06
N LEU A 579 71.35 -11.91 30.45
CA LEU A 579 70.25 -12.35 29.58
C LEU A 579 69.89 -11.33 28.49
N LEU A 580 70.24 -10.05 28.65
CA LEU A 580 69.94 -8.99 27.67
C LEU A 580 70.68 -9.13 26.34
N GLY A 581 71.79 -9.87 26.31
CA GLY A 581 72.61 -10.02 25.10
C GLY A 581 73.35 -8.73 24.68
N GLY A 582 73.99 -8.76 23.51
CA GLY A 582 74.72 -7.62 22.95
C GLY A 582 75.81 -7.05 23.87
N ASP A 583 75.78 -5.73 24.09
CA ASP A 583 76.73 -5.02 24.98
C ASP A 583 76.75 -5.58 26.42
N TYR A 584 75.68 -6.29 26.85
CA TYR A 584 75.52 -6.82 28.20
C TYR A 584 75.97 -8.29 28.33
N GLU A 585 76.39 -8.96 27.25
CA GLU A 585 76.88 -10.35 27.35
C GLU A 585 78.10 -10.50 28.26
N GLY A 586 78.90 -9.44 28.41
CA GLY A 586 80.06 -9.42 29.29
C GLY A 586 79.74 -9.69 30.76
N PHE A 587 78.48 -9.50 31.21
CA PHE A 587 78.06 -9.87 32.58
C PHE A 587 78.01 -11.39 32.81
N LYS A 588 78.06 -12.21 31.75
CA LYS A 588 78.27 -13.67 31.84
C LYS A 588 79.74 -14.05 32.00
N GLY A 589 80.66 -13.09 31.87
CA GLY A 589 82.10 -13.30 31.95
C GLY A 589 82.58 -13.63 33.36
N GLY A 590 83.66 -14.41 33.46
CA GLY A 590 84.31 -14.71 34.73
C GLY A 590 85.13 -13.54 35.32
N PRO A 591 85.69 -13.71 36.54
CA PRO A 591 86.52 -12.71 37.19
C PRO A 591 87.61 -12.13 36.29
N GLY A 592 87.74 -10.80 36.26
CA GLY A 592 88.69 -10.06 35.44
C GLY A 592 88.25 -9.74 34.01
N HIS A 593 87.07 -10.21 33.56
CA HIS A 593 86.55 -9.88 32.23
C HIS A 593 86.14 -8.39 32.14
N GLU A 594 86.65 -7.68 31.13
CA GLU A 594 86.34 -6.27 30.86
C GLU A 594 85.50 -6.12 29.59
N PHE A 595 84.47 -5.28 29.64
CA PHE A 595 83.60 -4.97 28.52
C PHE A 595 83.01 -3.56 28.67
N ASP A 596 82.48 -3.00 27.58
CA ASP A 596 81.88 -1.66 27.57
C ASP A 596 80.36 -1.75 27.40
N VAL A 597 79.61 -1.07 28.28
CA VAL A 597 78.15 -0.97 28.20
C VAL A 597 77.70 0.46 27.93
N THR A 598 76.62 0.59 27.16
CA THR A 598 75.97 1.89 26.92
C THR A 598 75.27 2.37 28.19
N VAL A 599 75.51 3.62 28.61
CA VAL A 599 75.06 4.11 29.93
C VAL A 599 73.68 4.75 29.84
N THR A 600 72.75 4.20 30.60
CA THR A 600 71.47 4.84 30.94
C THR A 600 71.43 5.18 32.44
N ASP A 601 70.51 6.05 32.86
CA ASP A 601 70.34 6.39 34.27
C ASP A 601 69.97 5.16 35.12
N SER A 602 69.12 4.27 34.59
CA SER A 602 68.77 3.01 35.26
C SER A 602 69.98 2.08 35.37
N LEU A 603 70.79 1.94 34.32
CA LEU A 603 72.00 1.13 34.37
C LEU A 603 73.01 1.69 35.38
N LYS A 604 73.19 3.01 35.44
CA LYS A 604 74.10 3.65 36.40
C LYS A 604 73.73 3.29 37.84
N ALA A 605 72.44 3.33 38.18
CA ALA A 605 71.97 2.92 39.50
C ALA A 605 72.30 1.44 39.82
N VAL A 606 72.08 0.54 38.85
CA VAL A 606 72.41 -0.89 39.01
C VAL A 606 73.92 -1.12 39.15
N LEU A 607 74.75 -0.45 38.34
CA LEU A 607 76.20 -0.55 38.39
C LEU A 607 76.78 0.03 39.68
N ASP A 608 76.28 1.17 40.14
CA ASP A 608 76.76 1.79 41.38
C ASP A 608 76.43 0.89 42.59
N ARG A 609 75.29 0.17 42.57
CA ARG A 609 74.94 -0.87 43.55
C ARG A 609 75.93 -2.05 43.50
N LEU A 610 76.10 -2.67 42.34
CA LEU A 610 77.01 -3.82 42.15
C LEU A 610 78.47 -3.48 42.51
N LYS A 611 78.90 -2.24 42.23
CA LYS A 611 80.20 -1.72 42.64
C LYS A 611 80.30 -1.55 44.16
N GLY A 612 79.26 -1.00 44.80
CA GLY A 612 79.19 -0.85 46.26
C GLY A 612 79.28 -2.20 46.99
N GLN A 613 78.79 -3.26 46.36
CA GLN A 613 78.84 -4.64 46.87
C GLN A 613 80.10 -5.42 46.44
N GLY A 614 81.03 -4.77 45.70
CA GLY A 614 82.31 -5.35 45.32
C GLY A 614 82.26 -6.39 44.20
N ARG A 615 81.15 -6.51 43.47
CA ARG A 615 80.95 -7.50 42.39
C ARG A 615 81.54 -7.08 41.05
N ILE A 616 81.71 -5.78 40.85
CA ILE A 616 82.31 -5.19 39.66
C ILE A 616 83.24 -4.04 40.03
N GLU A 617 84.22 -3.78 39.17
CA GLU A 617 84.99 -2.54 39.12
C GLU A 617 84.52 -1.70 37.92
N LEU A 618 84.62 -0.37 38.05
CA LEU A 618 84.35 0.58 36.96
C LEU A 618 85.66 1.32 36.63
N PRO A 619 86.53 0.76 35.76
CA PRO A 619 87.81 1.35 35.41
C PRO A 619 87.66 2.72 34.74
N ARG A 620 88.71 3.55 34.83
CA ARG A 620 88.75 4.84 34.11
C ARG A 620 89.08 4.60 32.64
N GLY A 621 88.22 5.05 31.74
CA GLY A 621 88.40 4.99 30.28
C GLY A 621 87.22 4.33 29.56
N GLY A 622 86.86 4.85 28.39
CA GLY A 622 85.72 4.42 27.57
C GLY A 622 85.40 5.43 26.46
N LYS A 623 84.60 5.03 25.46
CA LYS A 623 84.05 5.95 24.46
C LYS A 623 83.03 6.91 25.12
N PRO A 624 82.79 8.12 24.57
CA PRO A 624 81.66 8.96 25.01
C PRO A 624 80.38 8.12 25.05
N ASP A 625 79.60 8.26 26.11
CA ASP A 625 78.32 7.55 26.36
C ASP A 625 78.40 6.05 26.69
N ARG A 626 79.61 5.49 26.89
CA ARG A 626 79.83 4.11 27.36
C ARG A 626 80.65 4.06 28.64
N LYS A 627 80.40 3.06 29.49
CA LYS A 627 81.15 2.81 30.73
C LYS A 627 81.80 1.44 30.65
N LYS A 628 83.10 1.41 30.93
CA LYS A 628 83.84 0.16 31.05
C LYS A 628 83.49 -0.50 32.39
N VAL A 629 83.17 -1.79 32.33
CA VAL A 629 82.84 -2.64 33.48
C VAL A 629 83.84 -3.79 33.52
N LYS A 630 84.34 -4.10 34.71
CA LYS A 630 85.21 -5.25 34.96
C LYS A 630 84.57 -6.16 36.01
N MET A 631 84.44 -7.44 35.71
CA MET A 631 83.91 -8.44 36.64
C MET A 631 84.94 -8.76 37.74
N ASN A 632 84.50 -8.88 39.01
CA ASN A 632 85.36 -9.26 40.14
C ASN A 632 85.25 -10.74 40.51
#